data_AF-A0A5M8B1H8-F1
#
_entry.id   AF-A0A5M8B1H8-F1
#
_cell.length_a   1.000
_cell.length_b   1.000
_cell.length_c   1.000
_cell.angle_alpha   90.00
_cell.angle_beta   90.00
_cell.angle_gamma   90.00
#
_symmetry.space_group_name_H-M   'P 1'
#
loop_
_entity.id
_entity.type
_entity.pdbx_description
1 polymer ?
#
loop_
_entity_poly.entity_id
_entity_poly.type
_entity_poly.pdbx_seq_one_letter_code
_entity_poly.pdbx_strand_id
1 'polypeptide(L)'
;MNFDAHPLLVLKQLRQHYGDAVSCTFSVYEYQPQSIDDKRQSFSVKISEVTYAWLESVLAGLPPKVELALHSNVILEGKTLHIPMVDFATRSRAQLPKLKEFLGQKIVDSILWFDSGRSFHGYAATLITEIEWIELMGRLLLANKPNQTPLTDPRWVGHRLIAGYSALRWSCNTRQYIQIPQLVTVP
;
A
#
# COMPACT_ATOMS: atom_id res chain seq x y z
N MET A 1 -6.26 -20.16 3.80
CA MET A 1 -5.15 -19.38 4.42
C MET A 1 -5.73 -18.48 5.53
N ASN A 2 -5.00 -18.11 6.60
CA ASN A 2 -5.52 -17.11 7.57
C ASN A 2 -5.20 -15.69 7.06
N PHE A 3 -6.22 -14.84 6.90
CA PHE A 3 -6.12 -13.46 6.43
C PHE A 3 -6.54 -12.41 7.48
N ASP A 4 -6.61 -12.80 8.76
CA ASP A 4 -7.03 -11.94 9.87
C ASP A 4 -6.06 -10.78 10.10
N ALA A 5 -4.80 -10.93 9.70
CA ALA A 5 -3.77 -9.89 9.76
C ALA A 5 -3.40 -9.31 8.38
N HIS A 6 -4.14 -9.64 7.32
CA HIS A 6 -3.81 -9.21 5.97
C HIS A 6 -4.16 -7.72 5.74
N PRO A 7 -3.47 -6.98 4.84
CA PRO A 7 -3.87 -5.65 4.39
C PRO A 7 -5.32 -5.48 3.92
N LEU A 8 -6.04 -6.57 3.69
CA LEU A 8 -7.48 -6.55 3.38
C LEU A 8 -8.29 -5.89 4.50
N LEU A 9 -7.80 -5.88 5.75
CA LEU A 9 -8.40 -5.14 6.86
C LEU A 9 -8.58 -3.64 6.55
N VAL A 10 -7.66 -3.05 5.79
CA VAL A 10 -7.74 -1.62 5.38
C VAL A 10 -8.98 -1.40 4.51
N LEU A 11 -9.23 -2.31 3.56
CA LEU A 11 -10.42 -2.21 2.71
C LEU A 11 -11.71 -2.45 3.50
N LYS A 12 -11.69 -3.28 4.55
CA LYS A 12 -12.84 -3.41 5.46
C LYS A 12 -13.15 -2.09 6.15
N GLN A 13 -12.14 -1.37 6.64
CA GLN A 13 -12.33 -0.05 7.27
C GLN A 13 -12.79 1.01 6.26
N LEU A 14 -12.18 1.05 5.08
CA LEU A 14 -12.62 1.96 4.00
C LEU A 14 -14.07 1.70 3.60
N ARG A 15 -14.48 0.43 3.48
CA ARG A 15 -15.87 0.07 3.19
C ARG A 15 -16.83 0.55 4.28
N GLN A 16 -16.44 0.45 5.55
CA GLN A 16 -17.25 0.97 6.66
C GLN A 16 -17.44 2.49 6.60
N HIS A 17 -16.43 3.24 6.15
CA HIS A 17 -16.47 4.70 6.09
C HIS A 17 -17.10 5.25 4.81
N TYR A 18 -16.87 4.62 3.66
CA TYR A 18 -17.22 5.15 2.34
C TYR A 18 -18.26 4.30 1.60
N GLY A 19 -18.67 3.17 2.17
CA GLY A 19 -19.70 2.29 1.61
C GLY A 19 -19.23 1.38 0.47
N ASP A 20 -20.19 0.65 -0.08
CA ASP A 20 -19.96 -0.44 -1.04
C ASP A 20 -19.67 0.04 -2.47
N ALA A 21 -19.87 1.33 -2.74
CA ALA A 21 -19.71 1.93 -4.06
C ALA A 21 -18.24 2.19 -4.45
N VAL A 22 -17.31 2.11 -3.49
CA VAL A 22 -15.88 2.30 -3.77
C VAL A 22 -15.38 1.21 -4.70
N SER A 23 -14.70 1.60 -5.77
CA SER A 23 -13.97 0.68 -6.66
C SER A 23 -12.48 0.77 -6.37
N CYS A 24 -11.87 -0.35 -6.00
CA CYS A 24 -10.44 -0.46 -5.69
C CYS A 24 -9.68 -0.93 -6.93
N THR A 25 -8.49 -0.36 -7.16
CA THR A 25 -7.61 -0.79 -8.24
C THR A 25 -6.53 -1.73 -7.71
N PHE A 26 -6.33 -2.84 -8.40
CA PHE A 26 -5.28 -3.81 -8.14
C PHE A 26 -4.41 -3.94 -9.38
N SER A 27 -3.22 -4.52 -9.20
CA SER A 27 -2.42 -5.00 -10.33
C SER A 27 -1.77 -6.33 -10.05
N VAL A 28 -1.56 -7.08 -11.11
CA VAL A 28 -0.57 -8.16 -11.14
C VAL A 28 0.70 -7.70 -11.84
N TYR A 29 1.86 -8.11 -11.34
CA TYR A 29 3.15 -7.66 -11.86
C TYR A 29 4.28 -8.66 -11.60
N GLU A 30 5.28 -8.64 -12.48
CA GLU A 30 6.55 -9.32 -12.25
C GLU A 30 7.57 -8.33 -11.68
N TYR A 31 8.17 -8.66 -10.54
CA TYR A 31 9.16 -7.77 -9.94
C TYR A 31 10.49 -7.83 -10.71
N GLN A 32 10.90 -6.70 -11.27
CA GLN A 32 12.20 -6.51 -11.89
C GLN A 32 13.06 -5.57 -11.01
N PRO A 33 14.04 -6.12 -10.26
CA PRO A 33 14.89 -5.31 -9.40
C PRO A 33 15.61 -4.21 -10.20
N GLN A 34 15.73 -3.02 -9.60
CA GLN A 34 16.49 -1.88 -10.13
C GLN A 34 16.00 -1.29 -11.47
N SER A 35 14.96 -1.84 -12.10
CA SER A 35 14.39 -1.32 -13.35
C SER A 35 13.59 -0.04 -13.16
N ILE A 36 13.63 0.89 -14.11
CA ILE A 36 12.68 2.02 -14.15
C ILE A 36 11.31 1.53 -14.64
N ASP A 37 11.28 0.44 -15.41
CA ASP A 37 10.06 -0.13 -15.92
C ASP A 37 9.28 -0.80 -14.79
N ASP A 38 8.04 -0.35 -14.59
CA ASP A 38 7.08 -0.91 -13.64
C ASP A 38 5.86 -1.43 -14.40
N LYS A 39 6.07 -2.49 -15.19
CA LYS A 39 5.00 -3.09 -15.99
C LYS A 39 4.00 -3.81 -15.08
N ARG A 40 2.74 -3.38 -15.16
CA ARG A 40 1.63 -3.86 -14.35
C ARG A 40 0.42 -4.09 -15.23
N GLN A 41 -0.33 -5.16 -14.98
CA GLN A 41 -1.67 -5.32 -15.52
C GLN A 41 -2.66 -4.96 -14.43
N SER A 42 -3.28 -3.78 -14.56
CA SER A 42 -4.24 -3.26 -13.59
C SER A 42 -5.66 -3.72 -13.88
N PHE A 43 -6.45 -3.90 -12.82
CA PHE A 43 -7.87 -4.22 -12.88
C PHE A 43 -8.58 -3.62 -11.66
N SER A 44 -9.88 -3.35 -11.80
CA SER A 44 -10.68 -2.73 -10.73
C SER A 44 -11.72 -3.72 -10.21
N VAL A 45 -11.97 -3.66 -8.90
CA VAL A 45 -12.93 -4.53 -8.21
C VAL A 45 -13.71 -3.68 -7.21
N LYS A 46 -15.03 -3.87 -7.12
CA LYS A 46 -15.83 -3.18 -6.09
C LYS A 46 -15.38 -3.62 -4.72
N ILE A 47 -15.27 -2.69 -3.78
CA ILE A 47 -14.78 -2.99 -2.43
C ILE A 47 -15.65 -4.03 -1.71
N SER A 48 -16.93 -4.11 -2.03
CA SER A 48 -17.87 -5.11 -1.51
C SER A 48 -17.58 -6.53 -2.01
N GLU A 49 -16.91 -6.68 -3.15
CA GLU A 49 -16.51 -7.96 -3.75
C GLU A 49 -15.12 -8.42 -3.25
N VAL A 50 -14.32 -7.51 -2.69
CA VAL A 50 -13.00 -7.82 -2.12
C VAL A 50 -13.14 -8.51 -0.76
N THR A 51 -13.43 -9.81 -0.82
CA THR A 51 -13.62 -10.71 0.33
C THR A 51 -12.40 -11.61 0.56
N TYR A 52 -12.40 -12.38 1.65
CA TYR A 52 -11.37 -13.42 1.85
C TYR A 52 -11.42 -14.51 0.78
N ALA A 53 -12.61 -14.93 0.34
CA ALA A 53 -12.76 -15.89 -0.74
C ALA A 53 -12.23 -15.34 -2.07
N TRP A 54 -12.50 -14.06 -2.35
CA TRP A 54 -11.93 -13.37 -3.51
C TRP A 54 -10.40 -13.34 -3.44
N LEU A 55 -9.83 -12.96 -2.30
CA LEU A 55 -8.37 -12.89 -2.13
C LEU A 55 -7.73 -14.28 -2.29
N GLU A 56 -8.29 -15.32 -1.68
CA GLU A 56 -7.80 -16.69 -1.82
C GLU A 56 -7.83 -17.15 -3.27
N SER A 57 -8.93 -16.87 -3.99
CA SER A 57 -9.06 -17.19 -5.41
C SER A 57 -8.04 -16.45 -6.27
N VAL A 58 -7.82 -15.15 -6.03
CA VAL A 58 -6.83 -14.36 -6.77
C VAL A 58 -5.43 -14.88 -6.52
N LEU A 59 -5.07 -15.13 -5.25
CA LEU A 59 -3.74 -15.62 -4.89
C LEU A 59 -3.45 -17.02 -5.48
N ALA A 60 -4.45 -17.92 -5.47
CA ALA A 60 -4.31 -19.25 -6.06
C ALA A 60 -4.17 -19.20 -7.59
N GLY A 61 -4.72 -18.17 -8.24
CA GLY A 61 -4.67 -17.96 -9.68
C GLY A 61 -3.42 -17.22 -10.18
N LEU A 62 -2.53 -16.74 -9.29
CA LEU A 62 -1.34 -16.00 -9.71
C LEU A 62 -0.37 -16.92 -10.47
N PRO A 63 0.08 -16.55 -11.69
CA PRO A 63 1.14 -17.27 -12.36
C PRO A 63 2.44 -17.26 -11.53
N PRO A 64 3.34 -18.24 -11.71
CA PRO A 64 4.63 -18.25 -11.02
C PRO A 64 5.38 -16.93 -11.20
N LYS A 65 5.96 -16.40 -10.11
CA LYS A 65 6.72 -15.13 -10.07
C LYS A 65 5.91 -13.85 -10.34
N VAL A 66 4.58 -13.94 -10.36
CA VAL A 66 3.69 -12.79 -10.47
C VAL A 66 3.09 -12.47 -9.11
N GLU A 67 3.05 -11.17 -8.77
CA GLU A 67 2.59 -10.67 -7.49
C GLU A 67 1.35 -9.80 -7.65
N LEU A 68 0.50 -9.79 -6.65
CA LEU A 68 -0.63 -8.90 -6.47
C LEU A 68 -0.21 -7.66 -5.66
N ALA A 69 -0.65 -6.49 -6.10
CA ALA A 69 -0.58 -5.25 -5.33
C ALA A 69 -1.92 -4.50 -5.34
N LEU A 70 -2.24 -3.85 -4.23
CA LEU A 70 -3.30 -2.84 -4.16
C LEU A 70 -2.71 -1.49 -4.59
N HIS A 71 -3.46 -0.74 -5.39
CA HIS A 71 -3.13 0.65 -5.73
C HIS A 71 -3.82 1.63 -4.79
N SER A 72 -3.25 2.83 -4.63
CA SER A 72 -3.88 3.86 -3.81
C SER A 72 -5.10 4.49 -4.47
N ASN A 73 -5.13 4.59 -5.79
CA ASN A 73 -6.24 5.21 -6.49
C ASN A 73 -7.49 4.33 -6.43
N VAL A 74 -8.57 4.93 -5.92
CA VAL A 74 -9.91 4.35 -5.86
C VAL A 74 -10.90 5.27 -6.56
N ILE A 75 -11.98 4.71 -7.07
CA ILE A 75 -13.08 5.49 -7.64
C ILE A 75 -14.24 5.47 -6.66
N LEU A 76 -14.67 6.65 -6.23
CA LEU A 76 -15.86 6.84 -5.40
C LEU A 76 -16.75 7.88 -6.09
N GLU A 77 -17.96 7.46 -6.47
CA GLU A 77 -18.95 8.35 -7.13
C GLU A 77 -18.38 9.10 -8.35
N GLY A 78 -17.56 8.41 -9.16
CA GLY A 78 -16.93 8.98 -10.35
C GLY A 78 -15.72 9.88 -10.08
N LYS A 79 -15.33 10.07 -8.81
CA LYS A 79 -14.12 10.81 -8.43
C LYS A 79 -12.98 9.84 -8.12
N THR A 80 -11.78 10.17 -8.61
CA THR A 80 -10.55 9.49 -8.20
C THR A 80 -10.07 10.09 -6.89
N LEU A 81 -9.91 9.23 -5.89
CA LEU A 81 -9.32 9.53 -4.58
C LEU A 81 -8.20 8.55 -4.29
N HIS A 82 -7.38 8.83 -3.29
CA HIS A 82 -6.21 8.02 -2.94
C HIS A 82 -6.28 7.52 -1.50
N ILE A 83 -5.92 6.25 -1.32
CA ILE A 83 -5.58 5.66 -0.03
C ILE A 83 -4.13 6.10 0.29
N PRO A 84 -3.87 6.84 1.37
CA PRO A 84 -2.52 7.12 1.81
C PRO A 84 -1.75 5.83 2.06
N MET A 85 -0.59 5.72 1.40
CA MET A 85 0.27 4.54 1.47
C MET A 85 1.69 4.94 1.77
N VAL A 86 2.44 4.07 2.45
CA VAL A 86 3.87 4.26 2.72
C VAL A 86 4.61 2.95 2.55
N ASP A 87 5.72 2.95 1.81
CA ASP A 87 6.73 1.88 1.86
C ASP A 87 7.94 2.34 2.66
N PHE A 88 8.27 1.61 3.74
CA PHE A 88 9.44 1.92 4.56
C PHE A 88 10.70 1.34 3.93
N ALA A 89 11.83 2.03 4.12
CA ALA A 89 13.15 1.49 3.78
C ALA A 89 13.79 0.71 4.95
N THR A 90 13.07 0.51 6.05
CA THR A 90 13.58 -0.08 7.29
C THR A 90 12.64 -1.11 7.91
N ARG A 91 13.22 -2.02 8.70
CA ARG A 91 12.53 -3.00 9.55
C ARG A 91 12.42 -2.59 11.02
N SER A 92 12.93 -1.42 11.38
CA SER A 92 12.93 -0.97 12.77
C SER A 92 11.56 -0.42 13.15
N ARG A 93 10.78 -1.18 13.94
CA ARG A 93 9.47 -0.74 14.47
C ARG A 93 9.54 0.58 15.22
N ALA A 94 10.65 0.84 15.92
CA ALA A 94 10.89 2.10 16.63
C ALA A 94 10.96 3.34 15.73
N GLN A 95 11.04 3.16 14.40
CA GLN A 95 11.04 4.27 13.43
C GLN A 95 9.63 4.61 12.95
N LEU A 96 8.64 3.71 13.09
CA LEU A 96 7.26 3.94 12.65
C LEU A 96 6.64 5.21 13.27
N PRO A 97 6.78 5.47 14.60
CA PRO A 97 6.22 6.67 15.19
C PRO A 97 6.84 7.97 14.64
N LYS A 98 8.07 7.93 14.14
CA LYS A 98 8.76 9.11 13.60
C LYS A 98 8.10 9.63 12.32
N LEU A 99 7.35 8.78 11.60
CA LEU A 99 6.68 9.23 10.39
C LEU A 99 5.43 10.08 10.70
N LYS A 100 4.87 9.99 11.92
CA LYS A 100 3.62 10.67 12.29
C LYS A 100 3.65 12.18 12.03
N GLU A 101 4.81 12.82 12.25
CA GLU A 101 4.99 14.26 12.01
C GLU A 101 4.82 14.68 10.53
N PHE A 102 4.99 13.73 9.59
CA PHE A 102 4.91 13.98 8.15
C PHE A 102 3.55 13.60 7.54
N LEU A 103 2.76 12.76 8.22
CA LEU A 103 1.52 12.21 7.67
C LEU A 103 0.30 13.13 7.88
N GLY A 104 0.33 13.99 8.90
CA GLY A 104 -0.85 14.76 9.30
C GLY A 104 -1.89 13.91 10.05
N GLN A 105 -2.68 14.56 10.89
CA GLN A 105 -3.46 13.88 11.94
C GLN A 105 -4.47 12.86 11.39
N LYS A 106 -5.23 13.22 10.34
CA LYS A 106 -6.24 12.32 9.74
C LYS A 106 -5.65 11.00 9.24
N ILE A 107 -4.43 11.03 8.71
CA ILE A 107 -3.72 9.84 8.22
C ILE A 107 -3.20 9.05 9.43
N VAL A 108 -2.60 9.73 10.41
CA VAL A 108 -2.09 9.09 11.64
C VAL A 108 -3.18 8.33 12.40
N ASP A 109 -4.40 8.88 12.47
CA ASP A 109 -5.50 8.28 13.22
C ASP A 109 -6.06 7.00 12.58
N SER A 110 -5.83 6.80 11.29
CA SER A 110 -6.40 5.69 10.50
C SER A 110 -5.37 4.75 9.90
N ILE A 111 -4.07 4.99 10.15
CA ILE A 111 -3.00 4.19 9.54
C ILE A 111 -2.81 2.85 10.25
N LEU A 112 -2.80 1.79 9.44
CA LEU A 112 -2.44 0.44 9.83
C LEU A 112 -1.07 0.09 9.24
N TRP A 113 -0.27 -0.65 10.01
CA TRP A 113 1.10 -1.03 9.67
C TRP A 113 1.21 -2.53 9.46
N PHE A 114 1.89 -2.95 8.40
CA PHE A 114 2.04 -4.35 8.03
C PHE A 114 3.51 -4.71 7.81
N ASP A 115 4.02 -5.73 8.49
CA ASP A 115 5.35 -6.29 8.25
C ASP A 115 5.33 -7.10 6.95
N SER A 116 6.09 -6.64 5.95
CA SER A 116 6.20 -7.29 4.63
C SER A 116 7.30 -8.36 4.60
N GLY A 117 8.00 -8.57 5.72
CA GLY A 117 9.17 -9.44 5.85
C GLY A 117 10.48 -8.78 5.46
N ARG A 118 10.47 -7.60 4.84
CA ARG A 118 11.70 -6.82 4.54
C ARG A 118 11.59 -5.34 4.92
N SER A 119 10.39 -4.83 5.04
CA SER A 119 10.05 -3.47 5.45
C SER A 119 8.68 -3.45 6.10
N PHE A 120 8.18 -2.26 6.45
CA PHE A 120 6.79 -2.04 6.78
C PHE A 120 6.04 -1.36 5.64
N HIS A 121 4.79 -1.79 5.45
CA HIS A 121 3.81 -1.12 4.60
C HIS A 121 2.82 -0.38 5.49
N GLY A 122 2.56 0.89 5.20
CA GLY A 122 1.51 1.69 5.83
C GLY A 122 0.34 1.90 4.90
N TYR A 123 -0.87 1.79 5.43
CA TYR A 123 -2.11 2.12 4.70
C TYR A 123 -3.06 2.85 5.64
N ALA A 124 -3.55 4.02 5.25
CA ALA A 124 -4.55 4.74 6.03
C ALA A 124 -5.96 4.48 5.51
N ALA A 125 -6.92 4.26 6.41
CA ALA A 125 -8.33 4.06 6.08
C ALA A 125 -9.11 5.39 5.90
N THR A 126 -8.42 6.42 5.41
CA THR A 126 -9.00 7.70 5.00
C THR A 126 -8.67 7.93 3.54
N LEU A 127 -9.58 8.55 2.79
CA LEU A 127 -9.34 8.91 1.39
C LEU A 127 -8.92 10.37 1.29
N ILE A 128 -7.91 10.62 0.47
CA ILE A 128 -7.38 11.94 0.16
C ILE A 128 -7.48 12.23 -1.34
N THR A 129 -7.46 13.50 -1.71
CA THR A 129 -7.42 13.94 -3.10
C THR A 129 -6.06 13.66 -3.73
N GLU A 130 -5.99 13.72 -5.07
CA GLU A 130 -4.73 13.62 -5.82
C GLU A 130 -3.70 14.67 -5.37
N ILE A 131 -4.15 15.91 -5.12
CA ILE A 131 -3.27 17.00 -4.66
C ILE A 131 -2.67 16.68 -3.29
N GLU A 132 -3.50 16.23 -2.35
CA GLU A 132 -3.05 15.80 -1.02
C GLU A 132 -2.14 14.57 -1.10
N TRP A 133 -2.37 13.67 -2.07
CA TRP A 133 -1.51 12.52 -2.30
C TRP A 133 -0.12 12.93 -2.80
N ILE A 134 -0.03 13.81 -3.79
CA ILE A 134 1.25 14.37 -4.26
C ILE A 134 1.99 15.07 -3.10
N GLU A 135 1.27 15.85 -2.30
CA GLU A 135 1.85 16.50 -1.12
C GLU A 135 2.39 15.47 -0.11
N LEU A 136 1.62 14.42 0.18
CA LEU A 136 2.04 13.32 1.03
C LEU A 136 3.32 12.68 0.49
N MET A 137 3.40 12.36 -0.81
CA MET A 137 4.61 11.78 -1.40
C MET A 137 5.84 12.68 -1.20
N GLY A 138 5.68 14.01 -1.36
CA GLY A 138 6.74 14.98 -1.05
C GLY A 138 7.15 14.97 0.42
N ARG A 139 6.19 14.95 1.35
CA ARG A 139 6.45 14.87 2.79
C ARG A 139 7.17 13.57 3.18
N LEU A 140 6.84 12.45 2.53
CA LEU A 140 7.54 11.17 2.74
C LEU A 140 9.02 11.25 2.33
N LEU A 141 9.36 12.01 1.28
CA LEU A 141 10.76 12.26 0.92
C LEU A 141 11.46 13.14 1.96
N LEU A 142 10.79 14.18 2.48
CA LEU A 142 11.34 15.06 3.51
C LEU A 142 11.58 14.32 4.84
N ALA A 143 10.85 13.24 5.10
CA ALA A 143 11.09 12.36 6.25
C ALA A 143 12.46 11.66 6.19
N ASN A 144 13.06 11.55 5.00
CA ASN A 144 14.41 11.02 4.83
C ASN A 144 15.45 12.11 5.12
N LYS A 145 15.95 12.12 6.35
CA LYS A 145 16.93 13.11 6.81
C LYS A 145 18.26 12.95 6.04
N PRO A 146 18.94 14.05 5.70
CA PRO A 146 20.27 14.00 5.09
C PRO A 146 21.26 13.19 5.94
N ASN A 147 22.12 12.42 5.28
CA ASN A 147 23.16 11.59 5.91
C ASN A 147 22.63 10.52 6.90
N GLN A 148 21.34 10.18 6.83
CA GLN A 148 20.74 9.09 7.60
C GLN A 148 20.22 8.00 6.68
N THR A 149 20.08 6.78 7.21
CA THR A 149 19.35 5.72 6.50
C THR A 149 17.92 6.20 6.22
N PRO A 150 17.41 6.05 5.00
CA PRO A 150 16.06 6.46 4.67
C PRO A 150 15.02 5.80 5.58
N LEU A 151 14.00 6.57 5.96
CA LEU A 151 12.83 6.08 6.67
C LEU A 151 11.84 5.45 5.70
N THR A 152 11.55 6.16 4.61
CA THR A 152 10.70 5.74 3.50
C THR A 152 11.58 5.34 2.31
N ASP A 153 11.10 4.43 1.46
CA ASP A 153 11.84 4.06 0.25
C ASP A 153 11.74 5.20 -0.80
N PRO A 154 12.83 5.96 -1.06
CA PRO A 154 12.77 7.09 -1.99
C PRO A 154 12.57 6.63 -3.44
N ARG A 155 13.02 5.41 -3.78
CA ARG A 155 12.84 4.84 -5.10
C ARG A 155 11.40 4.41 -5.29
N TRP A 156 10.76 3.84 -4.27
CA TRP A 156 9.31 3.61 -4.29
C TRP A 156 8.57 4.94 -4.52
N VAL A 157 8.88 5.98 -3.75
CA VAL A 157 8.23 7.30 -3.93
C VAL A 157 8.38 7.83 -5.36
N GLY A 158 9.60 7.81 -5.92
CA GLY A 158 9.85 8.27 -7.28
C GLY A 158 9.06 7.50 -8.33
N HIS A 159 9.04 6.17 -8.23
CA HIS A 159 8.24 5.31 -9.10
C HIS A 159 6.73 5.62 -8.99
N ARG A 160 6.22 5.83 -7.78
CA ARG A 160 4.80 6.08 -7.56
C ARG A 160 4.37 7.46 -8.07
N LEU A 161 5.21 8.48 -7.90
CA LEU A 161 4.99 9.81 -8.49
C LEU A 161 4.90 9.77 -10.02
N ILE A 162 5.78 9.00 -10.67
CA ILE A 162 5.72 8.81 -12.14
C ILE A 162 4.43 8.08 -12.56
N ALA A 163 4.01 7.09 -11.79
CA ALA A 163 2.82 6.29 -12.09
C ALA A 163 1.50 7.04 -11.86
N GLY A 164 1.48 8.11 -11.05
CA GLY A 164 0.25 8.80 -10.64
C GLY A 164 -0.59 8.01 -9.64
N TYR A 165 0.00 7.01 -8.98
CA TYR A 165 -0.63 6.25 -7.90
C TYR A 165 0.44 5.54 -7.07
N SER A 166 0.13 5.24 -5.82
CA SER A 166 0.93 4.35 -4.97
C SER A 166 0.49 2.90 -5.15
N ALA A 167 1.40 1.95 -4.94
CA ALA A 167 1.07 0.53 -4.99
C ALA A 167 1.92 -0.22 -3.98
N LEU A 168 1.28 -1.13 -3.24
CA LEU A 168 1.94 -1.95 -2.22
C LEU A 168 1.50 -3.41 -2.37
N ARG A 169 2.47 -4.31 -2.24
CA ARG A 169 2.30 -5.76 -2.43
C ARG A 169 1.34 -6.35 -1.40
N TRP A 170 0.50 -7.29 -1.84
CA TRP A 170 -0.42 -8.08 -1.02
C TRP A 170 -0.07 -9.58 -1.00
N SER A 171 0.67 -10.08 -2.00
CA SER A 171 1.04 -11.50 -2.10
C SER A 171 2.50 -11.78 -1.67
N CYS A 172 2.92 -13.04 -1.82
CA CYS A 172 4.31 -13.47 -1.68
C CYS A 172 4.56 -14.69 -2.57
N ASN A 173 4.60 -14.47 -3.88
CA ASN A 173 4.66 -15.51 -4.91
C ASN A 173 6.02 -15.56 -5.67
N THR A 174 6.96 -14.73 -5.27
CA THR A 174 8.33 -14.64 -5.79
C THR A 174 9.33 -14.91 -4.68
N ARG A 175 10.55 -15.33 -5.06
CA ARG A 175 11.67 -15.54 -4.11
C ARG A 175 12.20 -14.24 -3.50
N GLN A 176 11.89 -13.09 -4.10
CA GLN A 176 12.33 -11.80 -3.60
C GLN A 176 11.67 -11.48 -2.26
N TYR A 177 10.39 -11.79 -2.11
CA TYR A 177 9.63 -11.51 -0.90
C TYR A 177 9.65 -12.72 0.05
N ILE A 178 9.54 -12.43 1.34
CA ILE A 178 9.76 -13.43 2.41
C ILE A 178 8.44 -13.87 3.05
N GLN A 179 7.43 -12.99 3.03
CA GLN A 179 6.10 -13.28 3.57
C GLN A 179 5.01 -12.43 2.91
N ILE A 180 3.77 -12.88 3.06
CA ILE A 180 2.58 -12.03 2.86
C ILE A 180 2.61 -10.95 3.96
N PRO A 181 2.26 -9.67 3.66
CA PRO A 181 2.25 -8.64 4.69
C PRO A 181 1.28 -8.97 5.83
N GLN A 182 1.72 -8.75 7.08
CA GLN A 182 0.94 -9.05 8.28
C GLN A 182 0.87 -7.85 9.21
N LEU A 183 -0.32 -7.57 9.73
CA LEU A 183 -0.62 -6.47 10.65
C LEU A 183 0.32 -6.53 11.86
N VAL A 184 0.88 -5.39 12.22
CA VAL A 184 1.69 -5.23 13.43
C VAL A 184 1.16 -4.09 14.29
N THR A 185 1.24 -4.27 15.60
CA THR A 185 1.04 -3.18 16.55
C THR A 185 2.31 -2.34 16.62
N VAL A 186 2.11 -1.03 16.64
CA VAL A 186 3.19 -0.06 16.85
C VAL A 186 3.10 0.40 18.30
N PRO A 187 4.23 0.47 19.02
CA PRO A 187 4.26 1.01 20.38
C PRO A 187 3.87 2.49 20.43
#